data_AF-A0A4Y2VMZ6-F1
#
_entry.id   AF-A0A4Y2VMZ6-F1
#
_cell.length_a   1.000
_cell.length_b   1.000
_cell.length_c   1.000
_cell.angle_alpha   90.00
_cell.angle_beta   90.00
_cell.angle_gamma   90.00
#
_symmetry.space_group_name_H-M   'P 1'
#
loop_
_entity.id
_entity.type
_entity.pdbx_description
1 polymer ?
#
loop_
_entity_poly.entity_id
_entity_poly.type
_entity_poly.pdbx_seq_one_letter_code
_entity_poly.pdbx_strand_id
1 'polypeptide(L)'
;MEQFFRSEKDGDDDVITHIAKLQKNFGELNDELKRVAKTTLPELLLMSRIMSTLPSEFFEFKSVWESISIEERSVNKLTERLRLIEMRLPSKPDSTALVLLKLQRKRLQKRWKENAMCVENQATLQKTAGRRTETEDFW
;
A
#
# COMPACT_ATOMS: atom_id res chain seq x y z
N MET A 1 -17.52 14.65 -0.55
CA MET A 1 -17.04 13.52 -1.38
C MET A 1 -15.53 13.52 -1.67
N GLU A 2 -14.91 14.60 -2.18
CA GLU A 2 -13.50 14.54 -2.62
C GLU A 2 -12.47 14.39 -1.49
N GLN A 3 -12.82 14.76 -0.26
CA GLN A 3 -11.88 14.78 0.86
C GLN A 3 -11.25 13.41 1.13
N PHE A 4 -12.01 12.32 1.00
CA PHE A 4 -11.49 10.95 1.12
C PHE A 4 -10.35 10.66 0.13
N PHE A 5 -10.48 11.15 -1.11
CA PHE A 5 -9.51 10.92 -2.19
C PHE A 5 -8.33 11.90 -2.19
N ARG A 6 -8.44 13.01 -1.45
CA ARG A 6 -7.38 14.03 -1.35
C ARG A 6 -6.60 13.97 -0.03
N SER A 7 -7.11 13.31 1.01
CA SER A 7 -6.41 13.19 2.30
C SER A 7 -5.10 12.43 2.17
N GLU A 8 -3.99 13.04 2.58
CA GLU A 8 -2.68 12.43 2.78
C GLU A 8 -2.30 12.47 4.26
N LYS A 9 -1.39 11.60 4.72
CA LYS A 9 -0.94 11.66 6.11
C LYS A 9 -0.06 12.90 6.31
N ASP A 10 -0.48 13.80 7.18
CA ASP A 10 0.37 14.91 7.61
C ASP A 10 1.60 14.38 8.36
N GLY A 11 2.74 15.07 8.26
CA GLY A 11 3.96 14.74 8.97
C GLY A 11 3.82 14.81 10.48
N ASP A 12 2.88 15.62 10.98
CA ASP A 12 2.63 15.81 12.42
C ASP A 12 1.51 14.94 13.00
N ASP A 13 0.61 14.37 12.18
CA ASP A 13 -0.41 13.42 12.66
C ASP A 13 0.21 12.05 12.94
N ASP A 14 -0.11 11.44 14.08
CA ASP A 14 0.17 10.00 14.27
C ASP A 14 -0.69 9.15 13.32
N VAL A 15 -0.27 7.90 13.07
CA VAL A 15 -0.94 7.03 12.11
C VAL A 15 -2.38 6.72 12.53
N ILE A 16 -2.67 6.60 13.82
CA ILE A 16 -4.03 6.31 14.30
C ILE A 16 -4.96 7.48 14.02
N THR A 17 -4.51 8.70 14.29
CA THR A 17 -5.22 9.95 14.02
C THR A 17 -5.53 10.08 12.53
N HIS A 18 -4.56 9.79 11.65
CA HIS A 18 -4.78 9.79 10.21
C HIS A 18 -5.78 8.73 9.74
N ILE A 19 -5.68 7.49 10.25
CA ILE A 19 -6.62 6.41 9.93
C ILE A 19 -8.04 6.79 10.38
N ALA A 20 -8.20 7.37 11.57
CA ALA A 20 -9.49 7.80 12.08
C ALA A 20 -10.14 8.86 11.16
N LYS A 21 -9.35 9.83 10.65
CA LYS A 21 -9.83 10.81 9.65
C LYS A 21 -10.30 10.11 8.37
N LEU A 22 -9.54 9.13 7.87
CA LEU A 22 -9.94 8.37 6.67
C LEU A 22 -11.21 7.53 6.90
N GLN A 23 -11.32 6.86 8.05
CA GLN A 23 -12.51 6.09 8.43
C GLN A 23 -13.75 6.97 8.51
N LYS A 24 -13.64 8.14 9.14
CA LYS A 24 -14.73 9.13 9.20
C LYS A 24 -15.15 9.56 7.80
N ASN A 25 -14.21 10.00 6.97
CA ASN A 25 -14.49 10.46 5.61
C ASN A 25 -15.11 9.34 4.73
N PHE A 26 -14.67 8.09 4.92
CA PHE A 26 -15.21 6.93 4.22
C PHE A 26 -16.63 6.58 4.66
N GLY A 27 -16.92 6.70 5.96
CA GLY A 27 -18.26 6.54 6.51
C GLY A 27 -19.24 7.56 5.94
N GLU A 28 -18.88 8.84 5.98
CA GLU A 28 -19.68 9.93 5.40
C GLU A 28 -19.95 9.72 3.91
N LEU A 29 -18.93 9.29 3.15
CA LEU A 29 -19.06 8.95 1.73
C LEU A 29 -20.03 7.78 1.50
N ASN A 30 -19.93 6.73 2.32
CA ASN A 30 -20.81 5.56 2.22
C ASN A 30 -22.26 5.87 2.62
N ASP A 31 -22.48 6.73 3.62
CA ASP A 31 -23.82 7.16 4.02
C ASP A 31 -24.51 7.92 2.87
N GLU A 32 -23.75 8.79 2.20
CA GLU A 32 -24.23 9.51 1.02
C GLU A 32 -24.50 8.55 -0.17
N LEU A 33 -23.59 7.62 -0.44
CA LEU A 33 -23.74 6.64 -1.51
C LEU A 33 -24.94 5.72 -1.25
N LYS A 34 -25.16 5.31 0.00
CA LYS A 34 -26.31 4.51 0.40
C LYS A 34 -27.61 5.29 0.26
N ARG A 35 -27.60 6.60 0.52
CA ARG A 35 -28.77 7.47 0.30
C ARG A 35 -29.15 7.57 -1.17
N VAL A 36 -28.17 7.84 -2.05
CA VAL A 36 -28.39 8.17 -3.47
C VAL A 36 -28.48 6.94 -4.36
N ALA A 37 -27.60 5.95 -4.16
CA ALA A 37 -27.45 4.79 -5.04
C ALA A 37 -27.80 3.45 -4.38
N LYS A 38 -28.15 3.44 -3.08
CA LYS A 38 -28.45 2.21 -2.30
C LYS A 38 -27.30 1.19 -2.30
N THR A 39 -26.07 1.66 -2.45
CA THR A 39 -24.86 0.83 -2.42
C THR A 39 -23.86 1.37 -1.40
N THR A 40 -22.84 0.57 -1.11
CA THR A 40 -21.69 0.96 -0.28
C THR A 40 -20.40 0.53 -0.96
N LEU A 41 -19.34 1.28 -0.71
CA LEU A 41 -17.99 0.93 -1.10
C LEU A 41 -17.46 -0.21 -0.23
N PRO A 42 -16.71 -1.16 -0.81
CA PRO A 42 -16.09 -2.24 -0.05
C PRO A 42 -14.98 -1.70 0.85
N GLU A 43 -14.83 -2.30 2.03
CA GLU A 43 -13.77 -1.96 3.02
C GLU A 43 -12.36 -2.09 2.42
N LEU A 44 -12.20 -2.91 1.38
CA LEU A 44 -10.97 -3.02 0.59
C LEU A 44 -10.48 -1.65 0.08
N LEU A 45 -11.39 -0.77 -0.35
CA LEU A 45 -11.01 0.56 -0.83
C LEU A 45 -10.45 1.44 0.29
N LEU A 46 -11.02 1.33 1.50
CA LEU A 46 -10.50 2.03 2.67
C LEU A 46 -9.10 1.53 3.03
N MET A 47 -8.89 0.21 3.05
CA MET A 47 -7.56 -0.37 3.28
C MET A 47 -6.54 0.09 2.23
N SER A 48 -6.88 -0.01 0.94
CA SER A 48 -6.03 0.49 -0.15
C SER A 48 -5.72 1.98 0.00
N ARG A 49 -6.69 2.78 0.42
CA ARG A 49 -6.49 4.21 0.65
C ARG A 49 -5.51 4.46 1.79
N ILE A 50 -5.71 3.82 2.95
CA ILE A 50 -4.78 3.91 4.09
C ILE A 50 -3.36 3.60 3.59
N MET A 51 -3.15 2.47 2.92
CA MET A 51 -1.85 2.07 2.37
C MET A 51 -1.23 3.11 1.42
N SER A 52 -2.04 3.70 0.53
CA SER A 52 -1.56 4.70 -0.43
C SER A 52 -1.11 6.01 0.22
N THR A 53 -1.72 6.39 1.34
CA THR A 53 -1.48 7.67 2.02
C THR A 53 -0.37 7.64 3.06
N LEU A 54 0.14 6.46 3.39
CA LEU A 54 1.25 6.30 4.33
C LEU A 54 2.57 6.79 3.71
N PRO A 55 3.42 7.45 4.49
CA PRO A 55 4.70 7.95 4.01
C PRO A 55 5.72 6.82 3.84
N SER A 56 6.86 7.13 3.22
CA SER A 56 7.86 6.13 2.78
C SER A 56 8.49 5.32 3.92
N GLU A 57 8.42 5.81 5.15
CA GLU A 57 8.95 5.17 6.35
C GLU A 57 8.21 3.85 6.65
N PHE A 58 6.99 3.67 6.11
CA PHE A 58 6.19 2.45 6.23
C PHE A 58 6.40 1.48 5.06
N PHE A 59 7.37 1.71 4.19
CA PHE A 59 7.50 1.00 2.93
C PHE A 59 7.71 -0.51 3.07
N GLU A 60 8.57 -0.95 4.00
CA GLU A 60 8.78 -2.40 4.25
C GLU A 60 7.49 -3.09 4.69
N PHE A 61 6.67 -2.39 5.49
CA PHE A 61 5.36 -2.88 5.88
C PHE A 61 4.40 -2.99 4.70
N LYS A 62 4.43 -2.05 3.74
CA LYS A 62 3.55 -2.11 2.56
C LYS A 62 3.73 -3.41 1.79
N SER A 63 4.99 -3.81 1.57
CA SER A 63 5.31 -5.06 0.89
C SER A 63 4.78 -6.30 1.62
N VAL A 64 4.93 -6.35 2.95
CA VAL A 64 4.47 -7.49 3.76
C VAL A 64 2.94 -7.53 3.84
N TRP A 65 2.29 -6.36 3.89
CA TRP A 65 0.83 -6.28 3.88
C TRP A 65 0.25 -6.78 2.55
N GLU A 66 0.88 -6.42 1.43
CA GLU A 66 0.46 -6.82 0.09
C GLU A 66 0.66 -8.31 -0.22
N SER A 67 1.49 -9.03 0.55
CA SER A 67 1.66 -10.49 0.39
C SER A 67 0.62 -11.34 1.13
N ILE A 68 -0.16 -10.77 2.04
CA ILE A 68 -1.18 -11.50 2.82
C ILE A 68 -2.42 -11.71 1.95
N SER A 69 -3.14 -12.82 2.07
CA SER A 69 -4.39 -13.01 1.31
C SER A 69 -5.43 -11.93 1.62
N ILE A 70 -6.30 -11.58 0.67
CA ILE A 70 -7.26 -10.48 0.86
C ILE A 70 -8.27 -10.84 1.97
N GLU A 71 -8.62 -12.13 2.06
CA GLU A 71 -9.56 -12.70 3.01
C GLU A 71 -9.08 -12.56 4.46
N GLU A 72 -7.77 -12.50 4.67
CA GLU A 72 -7.17 -12.35 5.99
C GLU A 72 -6.99 -10.87 6.41
N ARG A 73 -7.18 -9.92 5.49
CA ARG A 73 -7.00 -8.48 5.72
C ARG A 73 -8.27 -7.86 6.28
N SER A 74 -8.11 -6.97 7.26
CA SER A 74 -9.16 -6.10 7.77
C SER A 74 -8.59 -4.76 8.20
N VAL A 75 -9.43 -3.72 8.28
CA VAL A 75 -8.97 -2.40 8.74
C VAL A 75 -8.42 -2.46 10.16
N ASN A 76 -8.98 -3.30 11.03
CA ASN A 76 -8.50 -3.46 12.41
C ASN A 76 -7.08 -4.03 12.45
N LYS A 77 -6.82 -5.14 11.75
CA LYS A 77 -5.49 -5.75 11.68
C LYS A 77 -4.46 -4.82 11.06
N LEU A 78 -4.86 -4.06 10.04
CA LEU A 78 -4.03 -3.04 9.40
C LEU A 78 -3.64 -1.96 10.41
N THR A 79 -4.63 -1.42 11.12
CA THR A 79 -4.46 -0.34 12.11
C THR A 79 -3.55 -0.77 13.26
N GLU A 80 -3.75 -1.95 13.82
CA GLU A 80 -2.92 -2.49 14.91
C GLU A 80 -1.45 -2.64 14.49
N ARG A 81 -1.20 -3.21 13.32
CA ARG A 81 0.17 -3.41 12.81
C ARG A 81 0.86 -2.08 12.53
N LEU A 82 0.15 -1.13 11.94
CA LEU A 82 0.66 0.20 11.66
C LEU A 82 1.07 0.94 12.93
N ARG A 83 0.24 0.85 13.98
CA ARG A 83 0.56 1.42 15.30
C ARG A 83 1.86 0.85 15.88
N LEU A 84 2.03 -0.47 15.81
CA LEU A 84 3.24 -1.13 16.31
C LEU A 84 4.50 -0.72 15.54
N ILE A 85 4.37 -0.48 14.24
CA ILE A 85 5.47 0.00 13.40
C ILE A 85 5.82 1.43 13.76
N GLU A 86 4.83 2.32 13.88
CA GLU A 86 5.05 3.70 14.27
C GLU A 86 5.79 3.82 15.61
N MET A 87 5.43 2.98 16.59
CA MET A 87 6.14 2.91 17.89
C MET A 87 7.60 2.45 17.78
N ARG A 88 7.97 1.71 16.72
CA ARG A 88 9.33 1.23 16.47
C ARG A 88 10.15 2.19 15.59
N LEU A 89 9.50 3.10 14.88
CA LEU A 89 10.18 4.10 14.09
C LEU A 89 10.86 5.10 15.03
N PRO A 90 12.10 5.53 14.72
CA PRO A 90 12.76 6.55 15.51
C PRO A 90 11.92 7.83 15.50
N SER A 91 11.60 8.36 16.69
CA SER A 91 10.95 9.67 16.83
C SER A 91 11.84 10.72 16.18
N LYS A 92 11.28 11.47 15.21
CA LYS A 92 11.88 12.53 14.37
C LYS A 92 13.43 12.52 14.32
N PRO A 93 14.06 12.07 13.22
CA PRO A 93 15.50 12.08 13.09
C PRO A 93 16.06 13.51 13.15
N ASP A 94 17.12 13.73 13.93
CA ASP A 94 17.95 14.93 13.83
C ASP A 94 18.37 15.17 12.37
N SER A 95 18.61 16.43 12.00
CA SER A 95 18.80 16.89 10.62
C SER A 95 19.77 16.02 9.78
N THR A 96 20.80 15.44 10.42
CA THR A 96 21.77 14.51 9.81
C THR A 96 21.14 13.14 9.46
N ALA A 97 20.31 12.59 10.34
CA ALA A 97 19.61 11.33 10.10
C ALA A 97 18.52 11.49 9.02
N LEU A 98 17.93 12.68 8.86
CA LEU A 98 17.01 12.98 7.76
C LEU A 98 17.71 12.89 6.38
N VAL A 99 18.95 13.36 6.28
CA VAL A 99 19.76 13.28 5.04
C VAL A 99 20.10 11.82 4.70
N LEU A 100 20.49 11.03 5.70
CA LEU A 100 20.80 9.61 5.52
C LEU A 100 19.57 8.80 5.10
N LEU A 101 18.41 9.07 5.71
CA LEU A 101 17.13 8.44 5.35
C LEU A 101 16.70 8.81 3.92
N LYS A 102 16.87 10.08 3.49
CA LYS A 102 16.60 10.49 2.10
C LYS A 102 17.50 9.76 1.09
N LEU A 103 18.75 9.51 1.44
CA LEU A 103 19.68 8.77 0.57
C LEU A 103 19.32 7.27 0.51
N GLN A 104 18.99 6.66 1.66
CA GLN A 104 18.47 5.29 1.72
C GLN A 104 17.17 5.16 0.93
N ARG A 105 16.26 6.14 1.03
CA ARG A 105 14.99 6.23 0.26
C ARG A 105 15.24 6.18 -1.25
N LYS A 106 16.19 6.97 -1.77
CA LYS A 106 16.56 6.93 -3.20
C LYS A 106 17.14 5.57 -3.61
N ARG A 107 17.97 4.97 -2.77
CA ARG A 107 18.59 3.65 -3.04
C ARG A 107 17.57 2.52 -3.04
N LEU A 108 16.64 2.52 -2.09
CA LEU A 108 15.55 1.54 -2.03
C LEU A 108 14.63 1.71 -3.24
N GLN A 109 14.16 2.92 -3.57
CA GLN A 109 13.35 3.13 -4.78
C GLN A 109 14.03 2.64 -6.07
N LYS A 110 15.35 2.84 -6.19
CA LYS A 110 16.11 2.34 -7.35
C LYS A 110 16.16 0.81 -7.39
N ARG A 111 16.53 0.17 -6.28
CA ARG A 111 16.56 -1.31 -6.16
C ARG A 111 15.21 -1.95 -6.46
N TRP A 112 14.13 -1.28 -6.10
CA TRP A 112 12.78 -1.78 -6.34
C TRP A 112 12.36 -1.69 -7.81
N LYS A 113 12.72 -0.61 -8.51
CA LYS A 113 12.52 -0.53 -9.97
C LYS A 113 13.31 -1.61 -10.70
N GLU A 114 14.52 -1.88 -10.25
CA GLU A 114 15.37 -2.94 -10.80
C GLU A 114 14.78 -4.34 -10.54
N ASN A 115 14.31 -4.62 -9.32
CA ASN A 115 13.69 -5.90 -8.99
C ASN A 115 12.33 -6.11 -9.70
N ALA A 116 11.47 -5.09 -9.75
CA ALA A 116 10.18 -5.15 -10.45
C ALA A 116 10.37 -5.44 -11.94
N MET A 117 11.34 -4.76 -12.58
CA MET A 117 11.72 -4.99 -13.97
C MET A 117 12.25 -6.42 -14.20
N CYS A 118 13.02 -6.96 -13.24
CA CYS A 118 13.56 -8.31 -13.33
C CYS A 118 12.44 -9.38 -13.26
N VAL A 119 11.48 -9.22 -12.35
CA VAL A 119 10.32 -10.11 -12.22
C VAL A 119 9.44 -10.09 -13.48
N GLU A 120 9.23 -8.91 -14.06
CA GLU A 120 8.44 -8.74 -15.29
C GLU A 120 9.13 -9.36 -16.51
N ASN A 121 10.45 -9.20 -16.63
CA ASN A 121 11.24 -9.87 -17.66
C ASN A 121 11.23 -11.40 -17.50
N GLN A 122 11.31 -11.90 -16.26
CA GLN A 122 11.27 -13.34 -15.98
C GLN A 122 9.90 -13.96 -16.28
N ALA A 123 8.81 -13.27 -15.94
CA ALA A 123 7.45 -13.66 -16.29
C ALA A 123 7.20 -13.65 -17.81
N THR A 124 7.82 -12.71 -18.53
CA THR A 124 7.75 -12.63 -19.99
C THR A 124 8.53 -13.76 -20.66
N LEU A 125 9.72 -14.10 -20.15
CA LEU A 125 10.54 -15.22 -20.64
C LEU A 125 9.84 -16.56 -20.44
N GLN A 126 9.21 -16.79 -19.28
CA GLN A 126 8.44 -18.01 -19.00
C GLN A 126 7.23 -18.16 -19.94
N LYS A 127 6.53 -17.06 -20.28
CA LYS A 127 5.42 -17.07 -21.26
C LYS A 127 5.88 -17.37 -22.69
N THR A 128 7.09 -16.98 -23.07
CA THR A 128 7.67 -17.30 -24.40
C THR A 128 8.28 -18.70 -24.49
N ALA A 129 8.68 -19.28 -23.36
CA ALA A 129 9.18 -20.66 -23.28
C ALA A 129 8.05 -21.69 -23.29
N GLY A 130 6.93 -21.42 -22.62
CA GLY A 130 5.75 -22.31 -22.58
C GLY A 130 4.94 -22.39 -23.87
N ARG A 131 5.24 -21.58 -24.89
CA ARG A 131 4.56 -21.60 -26.20
C ARG A 131 5.30 -22.42 -27.27
N ARG A 132 6.41 -23.07 -26.92
CA ARG A 132 7.27 -23.80 -27.87
C ARG A 132 7.27 -25.32 -27.72
N THR A 133 6.39 -25.91 -26.89
CA THR A 133 6.33 -27.36 -26.62
C THR A 133 4.96 -27.99 -26.95
N GLU A 134 4.19 -27.39 -27.86
CA GLU A 134 2.96 -27.98 -28.40
C GLU A 134 2.93 -27.71 -29.91
N THR A 135 3.75 -28.40 -30.71
CA THR A 135 3.56 -28.47 -32.18
C THR A 135 4.46 -29.50 -32.86
N GLU A 136 4.80 -30.62 -32.22
CA GLU A 136 5.37 -31.76 -32.95
C GLU A 136 4.77 -33.03 -32.35
N ASP A 137 3.74 -33.57 -33.01
CA ASP A 137 3.39 -35.00 -33.08
C ASP A 137 2.01 -35.15 -33.74
N PHE A 138 1.99 -34.99 -35.06
CA PHE A 138 0.94 -35.52 -35.94
C PHE A 138 1.62 -36.17 -37.14
N TRP A 139 1.79 -37.49 -37.07
CA TRP A 139 1.85 -38.40 -38.22
C TRP A 139 1.10 -39.68 -37.86
#